data_AF-A0A2D9CC47-F1
#
_entry.id   AF-A0A2D9CC47-F1
#
_cell.length_a   1.000
_cell.length_b   1.000
_cell.length_c   1.000
_cell.angle_alpha   90.00
_cell.angle_beta   90.00
_cell.angle_gamma   90.00
#
_symmetry.space_group_name_H-M   'P 1'
#
loop_
_entity.id
_entity.type
_entity.pdbx_description
1 polymer ?
#
loop_
_entity_poly.entity_id
_entity_poly.type
_entity_poly.pdbx_seq_one_letter_code
_entity_poly.pdbx_strand_id
1 'polypeptide(L)'
;MFLNNPASNEELPFEEQIAALKVKEIQKFVETKVWNATVAVDGFDGFYTTIDPATAGVVAVVGATVPANNTMLTCVDEVISACPEAIRQDDDLIVFMSPANYNNYVVNLRTANYFHFSPEEAGEEFITFHPATNIRVVGVPGLTGKNRIVLGKSSEFVIGVGLMDDTERLDMWYSRDNDEVRLQGQFNLASNIAFPENFVTNDLA
;
A
#
# COMPACT_ATOMS: atom_id res chain seq x y z
N MET A 1 14.64 42.14 -2.81
CA MET A 1 15.44 41.90 -1.60
C MET A 1 16.75 41.29 -2.06
N PHE A 2 17.84 42.05 -1.95
CA PHE A 2 19.16 41.66 -2.44
C PHE A 2 19.76 40.61 -1.50
N LEU A 3 20.16 39.46 -2.03
CA LEU A 3 20.94 38.46 -1.32
C LEU A 3 22.37 38.49 -1.90
N ASN A 4 23.31 39.02 -1.13
CA ASN A 4 24.75 39.02 -1.40
C ASN A 4 25.39 38.25 -0.22
N ASN A 5 25.74 36.96 -0.40
CA ASN A 5 27.08 36.37 -0.65
C ASN A 5 27.85 36.05 0.66
N PRO A 6 28.40 34.82 0.86
CA PRO A 6 29.65 34.37 0.21
C PRO A 6 29.59 32.95 -0.42
N ALA A 7 30.46 32.77 -1.42
CA ALA A 7 30.65 31.62 -2.31
C ALA A 7 31.12 30.29 -1.68
N SER A 8 30.65 29.89 -0.49
CA SER A 8 31.02 28.59 0.12
C SER A 8 30.02 28.05 1.15
N ASN A 9 28.74 28.41 1.08
CA ASN A 9 27.74 27.76 1.93
C ASN A 9 27.37 26.40 1.33
N GLU A 10 28.08 25.36 1.75
CA GLU A 10 27.68 23.96 1.55
C GLU A 10 26.50 23.57 2.46
N GLU A 11 26.07 24.47 3.36
CA GLU A 11 24.90 24.28 4.22
C GLU A 11 23.60 24.57 3.45
N LEU A 12 22.83 23.52 3.20
CA LEU A 12 21.49 23.63 2.64
C LEU A 12 20.53 24.14 3.72
N PRO A 13 19.91 25.32 3.53
CA PRO A 13 18.84 25.73 4.44
C PRO A 13 17.69 24.71 4.34
N PHE A 14 17.17 24.27 5.50
CA PHE A 14 16.10 23.26 5.63
C PHE A 14 16.46 21.81 5.26
N GLU A 15 17.73 21.42 5.38
CA GLU A 15 18.21 20.06 5.11
C GLU A 15 17.34 18.95 5.76
N GLU A 16 16.98 19.11 7.05
CA GLU A 16 16.15 18.13 7.77
C GLU A 16 14.73 17.98 7.19
N GLN A 17 14.11 19.09 6.76
CA GLN A 17 12.76 19.05 6.18
C GLN A 17 12.78 18.46 4.77
N ILE A 18 13.83 18.77 3.98
CA ILE A 18 14.02 18.21 2.65
C ILE A 18 14.31 16.71 2.76
N ALA A 19 15.18 16.30 3.67
CA ALA A 19 15.45 14.90 3.95
C ALA A 19 14.17 14.14 4.37
N ALA A 20 13.36 14.72 5.26
CA ALA A 20 12.09 14.11 5.68
C ALA A 20 11.11 13.94 4.50
N LEU A 21 11.00 14.93 3.62
CA LEU A 21 10.18 14.83 2.41
C LEU A 21 10.72 13.75 1.45
N LYS A 22 12.04 13.63 1.29
CA LYS A 22 12.65 12.59 0.45
C LYS A 22 12.47 11.19 1.03
N VAL A 23 12.56 11.02 2.35
CA VAL A 23 12.22 9.75 3.00
C VAL A 23 10.75 9.38 2.74
N LYS A 24 9.82 10.34 2.82
CA LYS A 24 8.40 10.10 2.49
C LYS A 24 8.19 9.71 1.02
N GLU A 25 8.93 10.32 0.10
CA GLU A 25 8.91 9.94 -1.32
C GLU A 25 9.45 8.51 -1.53
N ILE A 26 10.55 8.14 -0.85
CA ILE A 26 11.12 6.78 -0.89
C ILE A 26 10.13 5.77 -0.31
N GLN A 27 9.48 6.06 0.82
CA GLN A 27 8.46 5.18 1.40
C GLN A 27 7.30 4.94 0.42
N LYS A 28 6.81 5.99 -0.23
CA LYS A 28 5.76 5.87 -1.26
C LYS A 28 6.23 5.06 -2.46
N PHE A 29 7.48 5.23 -2.89
CA PHE A 29 8.08 4.45 -3.96
C PHE A 29 8.16 2.97 -3.60
N VAL A 30 8.70 2.65 -2.40
CA VAL A 30 8.79 1.30 -1.87
C VAL A 30 7.42 0.65 -1.81
N GLU A 31 6.41 1.33 -1.24
CA GLU A 31 5.05 0.80 -1.17
C GLU A 31 4.47 0.51 -2.57
N THR A 32 4.66 1.41 -3.53
CA THR A 32 4.21 1.20 -4.91
C THR A 32 4.87 -0.03 -5.54
N LYS A 33 6.16 -0.27 -5.24
CA LYS A 33 6.93 -1.42 -5.73
C LYS A 33 6.52 -2.72 -5.04
N VAL A 34 6.35 -2.74 -3.73
CA VAL A 34 5.84 -3.91 -2.99
C VAL A 34 4.52 -4.43 -3.57
N TRP A 35 3.65 -3.52 -4.04
CA TRP A 35 2.39 -3.92 -4.66
C TRP A 35 2.51 -4.30 -6.15
N ASN A 36 3.17 -3.47 -6.98
CA ASN A 36 3.11 -3.60 -8.45
C ASN A 36 4.38 -4.11 -9.14
N ALA A 37 5.43 -4.47 -8.38
CA ALA A 37 6.65 -5.01 -8.99
C ALA A 37 6.33 -6.24 -9.85
N THR A 38 7.10 -6.41 -10.91
CA THR A 38 7.06 -7.60 -11.75
C THR A 38 8.47 -8.08 -12.00
N VAL A 39 8.68 -9.40 -12.09
CA VAL A 39 10.00 -9.98 -12.37
C VAL A 39 10.65 -9.38 -13.62
N ALA A 40 9.85 -9.05 -14.64
CA ALA A 40 10.35 -8.50 -15.91
C ALA A 40 10.95 -7.09 -15.79
N VAL A 41 10.48 -6.27 -14.84
CA VAL A 41 10.87 -4.86 -14.70
C VAL A 41 11.75 -4.64 -13.47
N ASP A 42 11.39 -5.26 -12.36
CA ASP A 42 11.91 -4.95 -11.02
C ASP A 42 12.67 -6.12 -10.38
N GLY A 43 12.66 -7.30 -11.01
CA GLY A 43 13.38 -8.49 -10.54
C GLY A 43 12.65 -9.33 -9.49
N PHE A 44 11.46 -8.92 -9.05
CA PHE A 44 10.57 -9.69 -8.17
C PHE A 44 9.09 -9.40 -8.46
N ASP A 45 8.20 -10.28 -8.01
CA ASP A 45 6.76 -10.11 -8.16
C ASP A 45 6.13 -9.47 -6.91
N GLY A 46 5.34 -8.43 -7.14
CA GLY A 46 4.60 -7.69 -6.11
C GLY A 46 3.38 -8.44 -5.62
N PHE A 47 2.77 -7.96 -4.53
CA PHE A 47 1.54 -8.56 -4.00
C PHE A 47 0.38 -8.59 -5.01
N TYR A 48 0.31 -7.65 -5.95
CA TYR A 48 -0.72 -7.64 -6.99
C TYR A 48 -0.65 -8.88 -7.89
N THR A 49 0.56 -9.31 -8.27
CA THR A 49 0.79 -10.48 -9.12
C THR A 49 0.79 -11.77 -8.32
N THR A 50 1.28 -11.74 -7.09
CA THR A 50 1.34 -12.92 -6.22
C THR A 50 -0.06 -13.29 -5.72
N ILE A 51 -0.92 -12.31 -5.43
CA ILE A 51 -2.31 -12.48 -5.00
C ILE A 51 -3.24 -12.37 -6.22
N ASP A 52 -2.96 -13.20 -7.21
CA ASP A 52 -3.75 -13.38 -8.42
C ASP A 52 -4.33 -14.80 -8.42
N PRO A 53 -5.55 -15.05 -8.91
CA PRO A 53 -6.07 -16.41 -8.97
C PRO A 53 -5.26 -17.36 -9.86
N ALA A 54 -4.37 -16.86 -10.71
CA ALA A 54 -3.39 -17.68 -11.40
C ALA A 54 -2.39 -18.35 -10.44
N THR A 55 -2.16 -17.78 -9.24
CA THR A 55 -1.36 -18.37 -8.19
C THR A 55 -2.13 -19.49 -7.50
N ALA A 56 -1.57 -20.70 -7.52
CA ALA A 56 -2.21 -21.86 -6.92
C ALA A 56 -2.51 -21.64 -5.43
N GLY A 57 -3.79 -21.78 -5.07
CA GLY A 57 -4.28 -21.63 -3.70
C GLY A 57 -5.04 -20.32 -3.45
N VAL A 58 -4.78 -19.25 -4.20
CA VAL A 58 -5.50 -17.98 -4.02
C VAL A 58 -6.98 -18.15 -4.35
N VAL A 59 -7.85 -17.70 -3.45
CA VAL A 59 -9.31 -17.78 -3.62
C VAL A 59 -9.79 -16.56 -4.39
N ALA A 60 -10.56 -16.77 -5.46
CA ALA A 60 -11.21 -15.68 -6.18
C ALA A 60 -12.72 -15.65 -5.91
N VAL A 61 -13.26 -14.44 -5.77
CA VAL A 61 -14.71 -14.21 -5.77
C VAL A 61 -15.24 -14.46 -7.18
N VAL A 62 -16.16 -15.41 -7.33
CA VAL A 62 -16.80 -15.71 -8.61
C VAL A 62 -17.86 -14.65 -8.91
N GLY A 63 -17.67 -13.88 -9.99
CA GLY A 63 -18.65 -12.88 -10.43
C GLY A 63 -18.67 -11.62 -9.57
N ALA A 64 -17.49 -11.17 -9.11
CA ALA A 64 -17.35 -10.02 -8.23
C ALA A 64 -18.08 -8.76 -8.73
N THR A 65 -18.74 -8.07 -7.81
CA THR A 65 -19.37 -6.79 -8.10
C THR A 65 -18.32 -5.73 -8.40
N VAL A 66 -18.58 -4.87 -9.40
CA VAL A 66 -17.67 -3.78 -9.76
C VAL A 66 -17.70 -2.70 -8.66
N PRO A 67 -16.53 -2.28 -8.14
CA PRO A 67 -16.45 -1.25 -7.12
C PRO A 67 -17.00 0.10 -7.59
N ALA A 68 -18.02 0.59 -6.88
CA ALA A 68 -18.61 1.91 -7.07
C ALA A 68 -19.14 2.45 -5.73
N ASN A 69 -19.50 3.73 -5.70
CA ASN A 69 -19.92 4.43 -4.47
C ASN A 69 -21.07 3.75 -3.73
N ASN A 70 -21.99 3.09 -4.44
CA ASN A 70 -23.15 2.42 -3.86
C ASN A 70 -22.98 0.90 -3.71
N THR A 71 -21.95 0.30 -4.31
CA THR A 71 -21.71 -1.16 -4.30
C THR A 71 -20.49 -1.56 -3.45
N MET A 72 -19.71 -0.60 -2.95
CA MET A 72 -18.46 -0.93 -2.25
C MET A 72 -18.64 -1.81 -1.00
N LEU A 73 -19.73 -1.63 -0.24
CA LEU A 73 -20.04 -2.53 0.89
C LEU A 73 -20.22 -3.97 0.42
N THR A 74 -21.02 -4.18 -0.64
CA THR A 74 -21.25 -5.53 -1.19
C THR A 74 -19.97 -6.14 -1.76
N CYS A 75 -19.08 -5.34 -2.37
CA CYS A 75 -17.79 -5.82 -2.85
C CYS A 75 -16.91 -6.34 -1.71
N VAL A 76 -16.89 -5.64 -0.57
CA VAL A 76 -16.13 -6.06 0.62
C VAL A 76 -16.78 -7.29 1.27
N ASP A 77 -18.11 -7.32 1.38
CA ASP A 77 -18.87 -8.47 1.89
C ASP A 77 -18.64 -9.74 1.07
N GLU A 78 -18.60 -9.62 -0.26
CA GLU A 78 -18.31 -10.74 -1.17
C GLU A 78 -16.92 -11.32 -0.89
N VAL A 79 -15.90 -10.49 -0.74
CA VAL A 79 -14.53 -10.92 -0.41
C VAL A 79 -14.46 -11.55 0.99
N ILE A 80 -15.14 -10.98 1.98
CA ILE A 80 -15.23 -11.55 3.33
C ILE A 80 -15.97 -12.91 3.32
N SER A 81 -17.03 -13.03 2.54
CA SER A 81 -17.81 -14.27 2.44
C SER A 81 -17.02 -15.42 1.80
N ALA A 82 -16.15 -15.09 0.84
CA ALA A 82 -15.24 -16.01 0.18
C ALA A 82 -14.01 -16.37 1.04
N CYS A 83 -13.80 -15.68 2.16
CA CYS A 83 -12.72 -15.98 3.11
C CYS A 83 -12.81 -17.43 3.62
N PRO A 84 -11.73 -18.23 3.53
CA PRO A 84 -11.68 -19.59 4.04
C PRO A 84 -12.05 -19.68 5.52
N GLU A 85 -12.75 -20.75 5.90
CA GLU A 85 -13.21 -20.94 7.28
C GLU A 85 -12.05 -21.05 8.29
N ALA A 86 -10.89 -21.53 7.84
CA ALA A 86 -9.69 -21.69 8.68
C ALA A 86 -9.16 -20.36 9.25
N ILE A 87 -9.34 -19.25 8.53
CA ILE A 87 -8.84 -17.93 8.94
C ILE A 87 -9.96 -16.97 9.33
N ARG A 88 -11.23 -17.35 9.15
CA ARG A 88 -12.39 -16.47 9.39
C ARG A 88 -12.52 -15.99 10.84
N GLN A 89 -11.95 -16.75 11.79
CA GLN A 89 -11.96 -16.42 13.21
C GLN A 89 -10.69 -15.70 13.68
N ASP A 90 -9.71 -15.51 12.80
CA ASP A 90 -8.47 -14.82 13.16
C ASP A 90 -8.73 -13.31 13.27
N ASP A 91 -8.20 -12.69 14.32
CA ASP A 91 -8.35 -11.26 14.58
C ASP A 91 -7.49 -10.37 13.67
N ASP A 92 -6.58 -10.97 12.87
CA ASP A 92 -5.55 -10.27 12.10
C ASP A 92 -5.89 -10.09 10.60
N LEU A 93 -7.18 -10.19 10.25
CA LEU A 93 -7.67 -10.05 8.88
C LEU A 93 -7.70 -8.59 8.41
N ILE A 94 -7.13 -8.35 7.22
CA ILE A 94 -7.06 -7.03 6.61
C ILE A 94 -7.52 -7.06 5.15
N VAL A 95 -8.23 -6.02 4.74
CA VAL A 95 -8.68 -5.79 3.37
C VAL A 95 -7.92 -4.61 2.80
N PHE A 96 -7.23 -4.83 1.69
CA PHE A 96 -6.53 -3.81 0.94
C PHE A 96 -7.32 -3.41 -0.31
N MET A 97 -7.42 -2.11 -0.54
CA MET A 97 -8.03 -1.53 -1.74
C MET A 97 -7.34 -0.24 -2.15
N SER A 98 -7.65 0.27 -3.33
CA SER A 98 -7.15 1.57 -3.77
C SER A 98 -7.72 2.72 -2.91
N PRO A 99 -7.03 3.86 -2.77
CA PRO A 99 -7.54 4.98 -1.98
C PRO A 99 -8.83 5.58 -2.57
N ALA A 100 -9.01 5.49 -3.89
CA ALA A 100 -10.26 5.88 -4.55
C ALA A 100 -11.42 4.96 -4.13
N ASN A 101 -11.19 3.65 -4.12
CA ASN A 101 -12.18 2.67 -3.64
C ASN A 101 -12.46 2.83 -2.15
N TYR A 102 -11.45 3.18 -1.35
CA TYR A 102 -11.64 3.49 0.06
C TYR A 102 -12.55 4.70 0.28
N ASN A 103 -12.37 5.79 -0.48
CA ASN A 103 -13.27 6.94 -0.40
C ASN A 103 -14.71 6.56 -0.78
N ASN A 104 -14.86 5.74 -1.83
CA ASN A 104 -16.16 5.21 -2.24
C ASN A 104 -16.78 4.32 -1.14
N TYR A 105 -15.96 3.55 -0.41
CA TYR A 105 -16.37 2.76 0.74
C TYR A 105 -16.92 3.63 1.88
N VAL A 106 -16.20 4.68 2.26
CA VAL A 106 -16.63 5.64 3.31
C VAL A 106 -17.93 6.34 2.91
N VAL A 107 -18.09 6.71 1.64
CA VAL A 107 -19.34 7.29 1.11
C VAL A 107 -20.49 6.29 1.22
N ASN A 108 -20.25 5.01 0.90
CA ASN A 108 -21.25 3.96 1.01
C ASN A 108 -21.70 3.75 2.47
N LEU A 109 -20.75 3.67 3.41
CA LEU A 109 -21.02 3.56 4.85
C LEU A 109 -21.91 4.69 5.35
N ARG A 110 -21.65 5.92 4.93
CA ARG A 110 -22.47 7.09 5.27
C ARG A 110 -23.88 6.99 4.69
N THR A 111 -24.00 6.54 3.45
CA THR A 111 -25.29 6.39 2.76
C THR A 111 -26.14 5.29 3.40
N ALA A 112 -25.50 4.24 3.89
CA ALA A 112 -26.11 3.15 4.64
C ALA A 112 -26.47 3.51 6.11
N ASN A 113 -26.33 4.79 6.51
CA ASN A 113 -26.65 5.32 7.84
C ASN A 113 -25.81 4.76 9.00
N TYR A 114 -24.59 4.31 8.75
CA TYR A 114 -23.68 3.95 9.83
C TYR A 114 -22.95 5.19 10.37
N PHE A 115 -23.59 5.93 11.28
CA PHE A 115 -23.04 7.15 11.89
C PHE A 115 -22.12 6.92 13.09
N HIS A 116 -21.86 5.67 13.46
CA HIS A 116 -21.03 5.31 14.61
C HIS A 116 -19.52 5.29 14.28
N PHE A 117 -19.15 5.57 13.03
CA PHE A 117 -17.75 5.66 12.60
C PHE A 117 -17.21 7.07 12.80
N SER A 118 -16.07 7.22 13.48
CA SER A 118 -15.38 8.49 13.63
C SER A 118 -14.91 8.98 12.25
N PRO A 119 -15.41 10.12 11.73
CA PRO A 119 -14.96 10.65 10.46
C PRO A 119 -13.51 11.16 10.51
N GLU A 120 -12.99 11.46 11.70
CA GLU A 120 -11.60 11.92 11.89
C GLU A 120 -10.59 10.80 11.67
N GLU A 121 -10.86 9.59 12.19
CA GLU A 121 -9.95 8.44 12.06
C GLU A 121 -9.88 7.90 10.63
N ALA A 122 -11.01 7.91 9.90
CA ALA A 122 -11.07 7.45 8.51
C ALA A 122 -10.32 8.37 7.53
N GLY A 123 -10.20 9.66 7.85
CA GLY A 123 -9.58 10.67 6.98
C GLY A 123 -8.06 10.76 7.08
N GLU A 124 -7.49 10.47 8.26
CA GLU A 124 -6.06 10.63 8.52
C GLU A 124 -5.24 9.41 8.12
N GLU A 125 -5.74 8.18 8.36
CA GLU A 125 -4.96 6.96 8.14
C GLU A 125 -5.48 6.07 7.00
N PHE A 126 -6.63 6.39 6.38
CA PHE A 126 -7.31 5.49 5.42
C PHE A 126 -7.56 4.09 5.99
N ILE A 127 -7.76 3.97 7.31
CA ILE A 127 -8.04 2.72 8.01
C ILE A 127 -9.41 2.81 8.66
N THR A 128 -10.29 1.86 8.38
CA THR A 128 -11.61 1.72 9.03
C THR A 128 -11.91 0.27 9.31
N PHE A 129 -12.54 -0.03 10.45
CA PHE A 129 -13.10 -1.36 10.68
C PHE A 129 -14.38 -1.55 9.86
N HIS A 130 -14.52 -2.74 9.27
CA HIS A 130 -15.73 -3.10 8.55
C HIS A 130 -16.89 -3.37 9.54
N PRO A 131 -18.11 -2.82 9.30
CA PRO A 131 -19.22 -2.92 10.25
C PRO A 131 -19.47 -4.34 10.74
N ALA A 132 -19.71 -4.48 12.05
CA ALA A 132 -20.02 -5.77 12.68
C ALA A 132 -18.96 -6.89 12.49
N THR A 133 -17.73 -6.53 12.11
CA THR A 133 -16.59 -7.45 12.00
C THR A 133 -15.33 -6.84 12.60
N ASN A 134 -14.34 -7.67 12.95
CA ASN A 134 -13.02 -7.22 13.40
C ASN A 134 -12.07 -6.90 12.22
N ILE A 135 -12.57 -6.90 10.98
CA ILE A 135 -11.74 -6.79 9.77
C ILE A 135 -11.40 -5.33 9.51
N ARG A 136 -10.12 -5.05 9.31
CA ARG A 136 -9.62 -3.70 9.00
C ARG A 136 -9.59 -3.49 7.49
N VAL A 137 -10.17 -2.40 7.01
CA VAL A 137 -10.15 -1.97 5.60
C VAL A 137 -9.15 -0.84 5.46
N VAL A 138 -8.20 -0.99 4.54
CA VAL A 138 -7.07 -0.06 4.34
C VAL A 138 -6.94 0.36 2.88
N GLY A 139 -6.87 1.67 2.64
CA GLY A 139 -6.56 2.24 1.34
C GLY A 139 -5.05 2.36 1.11
N VAL A 140 -4.49 1.58 0.18
CA VAL A 140 -3.04 1.59 -0.12
C VAL A 140 -2.74 2.30 -1.45
N PRO A 141 -1.83 3.30 -1.50
CA PRO A 141 -1.44 3.97 -2.74
C PRO A 141 -0.88 3.01 -3.80
N GLY A 142 -0.33 1.85 -3.40
CA GLY A 142 0.12 0.81 -4.33
C GLY A 142 -0.99 0.28 -5.25
N LEU A 143 -2.27 0.38 -4.90
CA LEU A 143 -3.37 -0.07 -5.75
C LEU A 143 -4.07 1.09 -6.51
N THR A 144 -3.44 2.26 -6.60
CA THR A 144 -4.05 3.43 -7.26
C THR A 144 -4.40 3.13 -8.72
N GLY A 145 -5.64 3.39 -9.11
CA GLY A 145 -6.15 3.14 -10.46
C GLY A 145 -6.56 1.69 -10.73
N LYS A 146 -6.53 0.82 -9.71
CA LYS A 146 -6.96 -0.58 -9.76
C LYS A 146 -8.28 -0.77 -9.01
N ASN A 147 -9.13 -1.65 -9.53
CA ASN A 147 -10.36 -2.10 -8.87
C ASN A 147 -10.17 -3.36 -8.02
N ARG A 148 -8.94 -3.86 -7.96
CA ARG A 148 -8.60 -5.04 -7.15
C ARG A 148 -8.82 -4.76 -5.66
N ILE A 149 -9.55 -5.65 -5.02
CA ILE A 149 -9.74 -5.73 -3.58
C ILE A 149 -9.15 -7.06 -3.15
N VAL A 150 -8.30 -7.02 -2.13
CA VAL A 150 -7.60 -8.19 -1.60
C VAL A 150 -7.87 -8.30 -0.11
N LEU A 151 -8.16 -9.50 0.36
CA LEU A 151 -8.24 -9.85 1.76
C LEU A 151 -7.16 -10.89 2.06
N GLY A 152 -6.48 -10.72 3.19
CA GLY A 152 -5.53 -11.71 3.68
C GLY A 152 -5.20 -11.46 5.14
N LYS A 153 -4.49 -12.41 5.74
CA LYS A 153 -3.97 -12.23 7.09
C LYS A 153 -2.78 -11.30 7.07
N SER A 154 -2.81 -10.23 7.87
CA SER A 154 -1.75 -9.22 7.90
C SER A 154 -0.37 -9.81 8.22
N SER A 155 -0.29 -10.84 9.06
CA SER A 155 0.96 -11.53 9.41
C SER A 155 1.58 -12.35 8.28
N GLU A 156 0.84 -12.62 7.21
CA GLU A 156 1.28 -13.46 6.09
C GLU A 156 1.79 -12.66 4.89
N PHE A 157 1.66 -11.33 4.95
CA PHE A 157 2.35 -10.43 4.02
C PHE A 157 3.81 -10.31 4.44
N VAL A 158 4.71 -10.89 3.63
CA VAL A 158 6.14 -10.92 3.93
C VAL A 158 6.88 -10.01 2.97
N ILE A 159 7.68 -9.11 3.54
CA ILE A 159 8.63 -8.28 2.78
C ILE A 159 10.03 -8.74 3.18
N GLY A 160 10.77 -9.24 2.19
CA GLY A 160 12.19 -9.53 2.33
C GLY A 160 13.01 -8.28 2.08
N VAL A 161 13.91 -7.96 3.00
CA VAL A 161 14.92 -6.90 2.83
C VAL A 161 16.31 -7.52 2.84
N GLY A 162 17.27 -6.83 2.23
CA GLY A 162 18.68 -7.22 2.32
C GLY A 162 19.15 -7.27 3.79
N LEU A 163 20.03 -8.22 4.11
CA LEU A 163 20.73 -8.22 5.39
C LEU A 163 21.69 -7.01 5.43
N MET A 164 21.74 -6.35 6.59
CA MET A 164 22.41 -5.07 6.88
C MET A 164 23.92 -4.95 6.51
N ASP A 165 24.55 -6.03 6.01
CA ASP A 165 25.96 -6.08 5.62
C ASP A 165 26.19 -5.64 4.16
N ASP A 166 25.12 -5.43 3.38
CA ASP A 166 25.18 -4.69 2.13
C ASP A 166 24.88 -3.21 2.45
N THR A 167 25.92 -2.38 2.36
CA THR A 167 25.93 -1.01 2.91
C THR A 167 24.82 -0.15 2.28
N GLU A 168 23.67 -0.02 2.96
CA GLU A 168 22.61 0.95 2.62
C GLU A 168 23.20 2.36 2.69
N ARG A 169 23.73 2.83 1.56
CA ARG A 169 24.22 4.20 1.40
C ARG A 169 23.06 5.05 0.93
N LEU A 170 22.46 5.76 1.88
CA LEU A 170 21.79 7.03 1.56
C LEU A 170 22.88 8.09 1.55
N ASP A 171 23.31 8.50 0.35
CA ASP A 171 24.33 9.52 0.15
C ASP A 171 23.71 10.76 -0.50
N MET A 172 24.07 11.94 -0.01
CA MET A 172 23.60 13.22 -0.52
C MET A 172 24.80 14.10 -0.80
N TRP A 173 24.96 14.51 -2.06
CA TRP A 173 26.12 15.30 -2.49
C TRP A 173 25.72 16.41 -3.45
N TYR A 174 26.48 17.50 -3.43
CA TYR A 174 26.36 18.57 -4.41
C TYR A 174 27.14 18.21 -5.68
N SER A 175 26.43 18.06 -6.80
CA SER A 175 27.03 17.78 -8.11
C SER A 175 27.47 19.08 -8.75
N ARG A 176 28.78 19.37 -8.72
CA ARG A 176 29.36 20.57 -9.34
C ARG A 176 29.14 20.65 -10.86
N ASP A 177 29.04 19.50 -11.52
CA ASP A 177 28.83 19.44 -12.98
C ASP A 177 27.39 19.80 -13.39
N ASN A 178 26.42 19.52 -12.51
CA ASN A 178 24.99 19.71 -12.80
C ASN A 178 24.37 20.86 -11.99
N ASP A 179 25.16 21.52 -11.13
CA ASP A 179 24.74 22.61 -10.25
C ASP A 179 23.48 22.27 -9.41
N GLU A 180 23.43 21.04 -8.89
CA GLU A 180 22.29 20.53 -8.12
C GLU A 180 22.71 19.57 -7.00
N VAL A 181 21.87 19.47 -5.96
CA VAL A 181 22.02 18.50 -4.88
C VAL A 181 21.34 17.20 -5.29
N ARG A 182 22.08 16.09 -5.22
CA ARG A 182 21.60 14.75 -5.57
C ARG A 182 21.57 13.87 -4.34
N LEU A 183 20.57 13.00 -4.29
CA LEU A 183 20.41 11.98 -3.26
C LEU A 183 20.34 10.62 -3.94
N GLN A 184 21.14 9.68 -3.46
CA GLN A 184 21.11 8.28 -3.88
C GLN A 184 20.85 7.40 -2.66
N GLY A 185 19.81 6.56 -2.74
CA GLY A 185 19.59 5.46 -1.81
C GLY A 185 19.63 4.15 -2.57
N GLN A 186 20.34 3.16 -2.03
CA GLN A 186 20.38 1.79 -2.56
C GLN A 186 19.82 0.85 -1.51
N PHE A 187 18.83 0.04 -1.88
CA PHE A 187 18.19 -0.93 -1.01
C PHE A 187 17.71 -2.14 -1.83
N ASN A 188 17.75 -3.31 -1.19
CA ASN A 188 17.25 -4.56 -1.76
C ASN A 188 15.89 -4.89 -1.15
N LEU A 189 14.90 -5.20 -1.99
CA LEU A 189 13.52 -5.42 -1.59
C LEU A 189 12.92 -6.58 -2.40
N ALA A 190 12.13 -7.41 -1.73
CA ALA A 190 11.26 -8.42 -2.34
C ALA A 190 9.98 -8.58 -1.53
N SER A 191 8.88 -8.98 -2.17
CA SER A 191 7.61 -9.28 -1.52
C SER A 191 7.16 -10.70 -1.82
N ASN A 192 6.56 -11.37 -0.83
CA ASN A 192 5.91 -12.66 -1.04
C ASN A 192 4.81 -12.91 0.00
N ILE A 193 3.90 -13.84 -0.31
CA ILE A 193 2.88 -14.31 0.62
C ILE A 193 3.27 -15.68 1.18
N ALA A 194 2.97 -15.93 2.46
CA ALA A 194 3.32 -17.20 3.10
C ALA A 194 2.42 -18.36 2.66
N PHE A 195 1.09 -18.19 2.76
CA PHE A 195 0.10 -19.23 2.48
C PHE A 195 -0.96 -18.71 1.51
N PRO A 196 -0.86 -19.01 0.19
CA PRO A 196 -1.80 -18.50 -0.82
C PRO A 196 -3.27 -18.81 -0.55
N GLU A 197 -3.57 -19.95 0.08
CA GLU A 197 -4.92 -20.37 0.47
C GLU A 197 -5.65 -19.43 1.42
N ASN A 198 -4.92 -18.59 2.16
CA ASN A 198 -5.47 -17.62 3.11
C ASN A 198 -5.77 -16.26 2.47
N PHE A 199 -5.51 -16.11 1.16
CA PHE A 199 -5.74 -14.86 0.44
C PHE A 199 -6.95 -14.98 -0.47
N VAL A 200 -7.77 -13.92 -0.45
CA VAL A 200 -8.95 -13.80 -1.30
C VAL A 200 -8.83 -12.53 -2.14
N THR A 201 -9.17 -12.62 -3.42
CA THR A 201 -9.23 -11.48 -4.33
C THR A 201 -10.54 -11.43 -5.10
N ASN A 202 -10.98 -10.23 -5.47
CA ASN A 202 -12.12 -10.03 -6.36
C ASN A 202 -11.78 -10.24 -7.86
N ASP A 203 -10.52 -10.55 -8.19
CA ASP A 203 -10.02 -10.76 -9.56
C ASP A 203 -10.35 -9.63 -10.55
N LEU A 204 -10.51 -8.40 -10.05
CA LEU A 204 -10.69 -7.24 -10.89
C LEU A 204 -9.34 -6.57 -11.18
N ALA A 205 -9.28 -5.91 -12.35
CA ALA A 205 -8.09 -5.22 -12.86
C ALA A 205 -7.91 -3.80 -12.32
#